data_AF-A0A973X2N0-F1
#
_entry.id   AF-A0A973X2N0-F1
#
_cell.length_a   1.000
_cell.length_b   1.000
_cell.length_c   1.000
_cell.angle_alpha   90.00
_cell.angle_beta   90.00
_cell.angle_gamma   90.00
#
_symmetry.space_group_name_H-M   'P 1'
#
loop_
_entity.id
_entity.type
_entity.pdbx_description
1 polymer ?
#
loop_
_entity_poly.entity_id
_entity_poly.type
_entity_poly.pdbx_seq_one_letter_code
_entity_poly.pdbx_strand_id
1 'polypeptide(L)'
;MSKSGIQTTARASAGNGGAHSPVQIELSEEDKSKDAFFVQLAGIAEAMIAKHGKDFAMGTLVLTARFIAEDKPLTKPAASHS
;
A
#
# COMPACT_ATOMS: atom_id res chain seq x y z
N MET A 1 12.87 73.56 9.62
CA MET A 1 13.18 72.43 10.53
C MET A 1 13.21 71.17 9.70
N SER A 2 14.37 70.53 9.68
CA SER A 2 14.75 69.36 8.88
C SER A 2 14.20 68.05 9.44
N LYS A 3 13.99 67.06 8.55
CA LYS A 3 14.30 65.61 8.64
C LYS A 3 13.53 64.90 7.51
N SER A 4 14.15 64.44 6.42
CA SER A 4 15.14 63.36 6.25
C SER A 4 14.56 61.95 6.35
N GLY A 5 14.71 61.18 5.27
CA GLY A 5 14.63 59.72 5.19
C GLY A 5 13.22 59.15 5.32
N ILE A 6 12.81 58.06 4.69
CA ILE A 6 13.57 56.90 4.22
C ILE A 6 12.77 56.28 3.05
N GLN A 7 13.47 56.02 1.95
CA GLN A 7 13.04 55.17 0.86
C GLN A 7 13.17 53.71 1.32
N THR A 8 12.07 53.06 1.69
CA THR A 8 12.07 51.61 1.92
C THR A 8 11.60 50.93 0.64
N THR A 9 12.57 50.61 -0.20
CA THR A 9 12.44 49.56 -1.20
C THR A 9 12.19 48.25 -0.47
N ALA A 10 10.93 47.81 -0.47
CA ALA A 10 10.57 46.45 -0.08
C ALA A 10 11.17 45.51 -1.13
N ARG A 11 12.39 45.05 -0.86
CA ARG A 11 13.08 43.98 -1.56
C ARG A 11 12.16 42.76 -1.55
N ALA A 12 11.56 42.47 -2.70
CA ALA A 12 10.88 41.21 -2.94
C ALA A 12 11.87 40.09 -2.60
N SER A 13 11.60 39.41 -1.49
CA SER A 13 12.27 38.17 -1.12
C SER A 13 11.83 37.14 -2.14
N ALA A 14 12.66 36.94 -3.17
CA ALA A 14 12.65 35.73 -3.98
C ALA A 14 13.09 34.57 -3.07
N GLY A 15 12.18 34.16 -2.19
CA GLY A 15 12.22 32.84 -1.57
C GLY A 15 11.95 31.86 -2.69
N ASN A 16 13.03 31.35 -3.28
CA ASN A 16 13.06 30.17 -4.12
C ASN A 16 12.51 29.00 -3.29
N GLY A 17 11.18 28.91 -3.21
CA GLY A 17 10.46 27.73 -2.77
C GLY A 17 10.79 26.66 -3.79
N GLY A 18 11.87 25.94 -3.53
CA GLY A 18 12.24 24.76 -4.28
C GLY A 18 10.99 23.92 -4.40
N ALA A 19 10.52 23.76 -5.64
CA ALA A 19 9.51 22.80 -5.97
C ALA A 19 10.03 21.46 -5.45
N HIS A 20 9.56 21.05 -4.28
CA HIS A 20 9.51 19.64 -3.95
C HIS A 20 8.48 19.09 -4.93
N SER A 21 8.95 18.76 -6.13
CA SER A 21 8.24 17.88 -7.03
C SER A 21 7.78 16.70 -6.20
N PRO A 22 6.48 16.36 -6.16
CA PRO A 22 6.07 15.13 -5.52
C PRO A 22 6.89 14.04 -6.21
N VAL A 23 7.70 13.32 -5.43
CA VAL A 23 8.40 12.14 -5.91
C VAL A 23 7.28 11.19 -6.33
N GLN A 24 6.96 11.20 -7.61
CA GLN A 24 6.06 10.24 -8.21
C GLN A 24 6.84 8.93 -8.13
N ILE A 25 6.59 8.17 -7.06
CA ILE A 25 7.05 6.80 -6.96
C ILE A 25 6.23 6.07 -8.01
N GLU A 26 6.73 6.06 -9.25
CA GLU A 26 6.22 5.19 -10.29
C GLU A 26 6.46 3.76 -9.80
N LEU A 27 5.39 3.15 -9.27
CA LEU A 27 5.40 1.75 -8.91
C LEU A 27 5.75 0.95 -10.16
N SER A 28 6.73 0.05 -10.04
CA SER A 28 7.05 -0.89 -11.09
C SER A 28 5.80 -1.68 -11.47
N GLU A 29 5.70 -2.15 -12.72
CA GLU A 29 4.66 -3.09 -13.14
C GLU A 29 4.62 -4.34 -12.23
N GLU A 30 5.78 -4.75 -11.72
CA GLU A 30 5.88 -5.82 -10.72
C GLU A 30 5.21 -5.46 -9.40
N ASP A 31 5.39 -4.23 -8.92
CA ASP A 31 4.79 -3.76 -7.67
C ASP A 31 3.28 -3.60 -7.79
N LYS A 32 2.80 -3.12 -8.94
CA LYS A 32 1.36 -3.05 -9.26
C LYS A 32 0.73 -4.44 -9.27
N SER A 33 1.42 -5.42 -9.86
CA SER A 33 0.97 -6.82 -9.89
C SER A 33 0.88 -7.40 -8.48
N LYS A 34 1.90 -7.20 -7.64
CA LYS A 34 1.90 -7.64 -6.24
C LYS A 34 0.74 -7.01 -5.46
N ASP A 35 0.56 -5.70 -5.59
CA ASP A 35 -0.52 -4.97 -4.90
C ASP A 35 -1.91 -5.50 -5.29
N ALA A 36 -2.14 -5.81 -6.58
CA ALA A 36 -3.39 -6.41 -7.03
C ALA A 36 -3.71 -7.75 -6.35
N PHE A 37 -2.70 -8.58 -6.06
CA PHE A 37 -2.88 -9.80 -5.28
C PHE A 37 -3.20 -9.50 -3.80
N PHE A 38 -2.59 -8.49 -3.21
CA PHE A 38 -2.92 -8.06 -1.84
C PHE A 38 -4.37 -7.61 -1.72
N VAL A 39 -4.87 -6.82 -2.68
CA VAL A 39 -6.27 -6.37 -2.71
C VAL A 39 -7.23 -7.56 -2.81
N GLN A 40 -6.93 -8.54 -3.69
CA GLN A 40 -7.75 -9.74 -3.81
C GLN A 40 -7.74 -10.57 -2.52
N LEU A 41 -6.57 -10.75 -1.90
CA LEU A 41 -6.45 -11.50 -0.65
C LEU A 41 -7.19 -10.82 0.50
N ALA A 42 -7.14 -9.49 0.57
CA ALA A 42 -7.90 -8.71 1.55
C ALA A 42 -9.41 -8.94 1.39
N GLY A 43 -9.93 -8.89 0.17
CA GLY A 43 -11.34 -9.17 -0.10
C GLY A 43 -11.78 -10.58 0.33
N ILE A 44 -10.92 -11.58 0.11
CA ILE A 44 -11.17 -12.95 0.58
C ILE A 44 -11.19 -13.01 2.11
N ALA A 45 -10.21 -12.37 2.76
CA ALA A 45 -10.13 -12.32 4.21
C ALA A 45 -11.37 -11.66 4.82
N GLU A 46 -11.82 -10.54 4.26
CA GLU A 46 -13.07 -9.87 4.69
C GLU A 46 -14.28 -10.77 4.54
N ALA A 47 -14.41 -11.48 3.41
CA ALA A 47 -15.50 -12.44 3.20
C ALA A 47 -15.48 -13.60 4.21
N MET A 48 -14.29 -14.08 4.59
CA MET A 48 -14.13 -15.09 5.63
C MET A 48 -14.50 -14.56 7.01
N ILE A 49 -14.06 -13.33 7.35
CA ILE A 49 -14.40 -12.68 8.62
C ILE A 49 -15.91 -12.49 8.73
N ALA A 50 -16.56 -12.00 7.68
CA ALA A 50 -18.00 -11.75 7.67
C ALA A 50 -18.83 -13.03 7.87
N LYS A 51 -18.36 -14.18 7.38
CA LYS A 51 -19.09 -15.46 7.44
C LYS A 51 -18.75 -16.32 8.66
N HIS A 52 -17.50 -16.29 9.12
CA HIS A 52 -16.96 -17.26 10.07
C HIS A 52 -16.18 -16.63 11.23
N GLY A 53 -15.97 -15.32 11.22
CA GLY A 53 -15.25 -14.59 12.25
C GLY A 53 -13.74 -14.49 12.01
N LYS A 54 -13.12 -13.59 12.78
CA LYS A 54 -11.71 -13.19 12.62
C LYS A 54 -10.72 -14.33 12.90
N ASP A 55 -10.98 -15.13 13.92
CA ASP A 55 -10.07 -16.21 14.32
C ASP A 55 -9.97 -17.29 13.25
N PHE A 56 -11.11 -17.63 12.62
CA PHE A 56 -11.14 -18.55 11.48
C PHE A 56 -10.36 -18.01 10.28
N ALA A 57 -10.59 -16.74 9.92
CA ALA A 57 -9.90 -16.10 8.80
C ALA A 57 -8.38 -16.09 9.01
N MET A 58 -7.93 -15.64 10.18
CA MET A 58 -6.52 -15.62 10.54
C MET A 58 -5.90 -17.02 10.51
N GLY A 59 -6.53 -18.01 11.15
CA GLY A 59 -6.03 -19.38 11.21
C GLY A 59 -5.86 -20.01 9.83
N THR A 60 -6.82 -19.78 8.92
CA THR A 60 -6.75 -20.30 7.55
C THR A 60 -5.61 -19.66 6.77
N LEU A 61 -5.46 -18.32 6.83
CA LEU A 61 -4.38 -17.62 6.11
C LEU A 61 -3.00 -18.05 6.60
N VAL A 62 -2.82 -18.20 7.92
CA VAL A 62 -1.58 -18.73 8.52
C VAL A 62 -1.31 -20.17 8.07
N LEU A 63 -2.34 -21.01 8.03
CA LEU A 63 -2.20 -22.39 7.57
C LEU A 63 -1.82 -22.47 6.09
N THR A 64 -2.43 -21.64 5.24
CA THR A 64 -2.09 -21.53 3.82
C THR A 64 -0.65 -21.07 3.65
N ALA A 65 -0.22 -20.04 4.37
CA ALA A 65 1.18 -19.58 4.36
C ALA A 65 2.15 -20.70 4.78
N ARG A 66 1.79 -21.49 5.79
CA ARG A 66 2.57 -22.66 6.22
C ARG A 66 2.69 -23.70 5.11
N PHE A 67 1.61 -24.02 4.40
CA PHE A 67 1.67 -24.99 3.30
C PHE A 67 2.57 -24.52 2.16
N ILE A 68 2.55 -23.21 1.85
CA ILE A 68 3.49 -22.61 0.89
C ILE A 68 4.93 -22.80 1.37
N ALA A 69 5.21 -22.49 2.64
CA ALA A 69 6.56 -22.63 3.21
C ALA A 69 7.05 -24.09 3.28
N GLU A 70 6.14 -25.06 3.32
CA GLU A 70 6.42 -26.49 3.33
C GLU A 70 6.37 -27.13 1.93
N ASP A 71 6.23 -26.35 0.85
CA ASP A 71 6.05 -26.81 -0.54
C ASP A 71 4.92 -27.85 -0.69
N LYS A 72 3.86 -27.72 0.11
CA LYS A 72 2.70 -28.63 0.09
C LYS A 72 1.67 -28.18 -0.95
N PRO A 73 0.96 -29.12 -1.60
CA PRO A 73 -0.16 -28.80 -2.47
C PRO A 73 -1.25 -28.01 -1.72
N LEU A 74 -1.61 -26.83 -2.23
CA LEU A 74 -2.68 -26.00 -1.67
C LEU A 74 -4.08 -26.52 -2.04
N THR A 75 -4.16 -27.34 -3.08
CA THR A 75 -5.38 -28.04 -3.48
C THR A 75 -5.10 -29.53 -3.45
N LYS A 76 -5.95 -30.28 -2.75
CA LYS A 76 -6.04 -31.71 -2.98
C LYS A 76 -6.83 -31.87 -4.29
N PRO A 77 -6.35 -32.63 -5.30
CA PRO A 77 -7.20 -32.99 -6.41
C PRO A 77 -8.46 -33.62 -5.82
N ALA A 78 -9.64 -33.12 -6.19
CA ALA A 78 -10.88 -33.78 -5.83
C ALA A 78 -10.71 -35.24 -6.26
N ALA A 79 -10.73 -36.16 -5.30
CA ALA A 79 -10.59 -37.57 -5.60
C ALA A 79 -11.63 -37.88 -6.68
N SER A 80 -11.16 -38.27 -7.85
CA SER A 80 -12.02 -38.80 -8.91
C SER A 80 -12.74 -40.00 -8.29
N HIS A 81 -13.95 -39.79 -7.82
CA HIS A 81 -14.87 -40.87 -7.50
C HIS A 81 -15.25 -41.49 -8.86
N SER A 82 -14.51 -42.53 -9.24
CA SER A 82 -14.95 -43.53 -10.23
C SER A 82 -15.82 -44.57 -9.54
#